data_AF-A0A8S3AYY5-F1
#
_entry.id   AF-A0A8S3AYY5-F1
#
_cell.length_a   1.000
_cell.length_b   1.000
_cell.length_c   1.000
_cell.angle_alpha   90.00
_cell.angle_beta   90.00
_cell.angle_gamma   90.00
#
_symmetry.space_group_name_H-M   'P 1'
#
loop_
_entity.id
_entity.type
_entity.pdbx_description
1 polymer ?
#
loop_
_entity_poly.entity_id
_entity_poly.type
_entity_poly.pdbx_seq_one_letter_code
_entity_poly.pdbx_strand_id
1 'polypeptide(L)' 'SPGWNDDAFGICIMGDFRTAPPNEKALNAVRSWIDCGIKHGHVKEDYYIITHRQSQRPGYT' A
#
# COMPACT_ATOMS: atom_id res chain seq x y z
N SER A 1 -11.27 -1.95 2.48
CA SER A 1 -10.75 -3.25 2.96
C SER A 1 -11.09 -3.47 4.42
N PRO A 2 -12.24 -4.12 4.73
CA PRO A 2 -12.56 -4.50 6.12
C PRO A 2 -11.44 -5.37 6.72
N GLY A 3 -11.09 -5.15 7.99
CA GLY A 3 -10.14 -5.99 8.72
C GLY A 3 -8.64 -5.63 8.62
N TRP A 4 -8.28 -4.54 7.93
CA TRP A 4 -6.88 -4.07 7.83
C TRP A 4 -6.65 -2.65 8.34
N ASN A 5 -7.71 -1.91 8.72
CA ASN A 5 -7.61 -0.49 9.08
C ASN A 5 -6.75 -0.23 10.32
N ASP A 6 -6.66 -1.20 11.24
CA ASP A 6 -5.90 -1.07 12.48
C ASP A 6 -4.44 -1.55 12.32
N ASP A 7 -4.14 -2.29 11.25
CA ASP A 7 -2.87 -3.01 11.06
C ASP A 7 -2.08 -2.56 9.81
N ALA A 8 -2.66 -1.74 8.93
CA ALA A 8 -2.06 -1.41 7.64
C ALA A 8 -2.25 0.05 7.22
N PHE A 9 -1.30 0.54 6.40
CA PHE A 9 -1.42 1.84 5.73
C PHE A 9 -2.04 1.66 4.35
N GLY A 10 -3.16 2.36 4.10
CA GLY A 10 -3.78 2.42 2.78
C GLY A 10 -3.13 3.49 1.91
N ILE A 11 -2.53 3.09 0.77
CA ILE A 11 -1.96 4.00 -0.22
C ILE A 11 -2.74 3.88 -1.52
N CYS A 12 -3.19 5.02 -2.05
CA CYS A 12 -3.87 5.09 -3.36
C CYS A 12 -3.06 5.97 -4.31
N ILE A 13 -2.81 5.47 -5.52
CA ILE A 13 -2.28 6.29 -6.61
C ILE A 13 -3.46 6.84 -7.41
N MET A 14 -3.49 8.15 -7.65
CA MET A 14 -4.59 8.79 -8.36
C MET A 14 -4.55 8.45 -9.86
N GLY A 15 -5.63 7.89 -10.38
CA GLY A 15 -5.80 7.55 -11.80
C GLY A 15 -6.54 6.22 -12.01
N ASP A 16 -6.66 5.82 -13.29
CA ASP A 16 -7.14 4.49 -13.69
C ASP A 16 -5.98 3.70 -14.31
N PHE A 17 -5.62 2.59 -13.64
CA PHE A 17 -4.49 1.76 -14.00
C PHE A 17 -4.90 0.34 -14.42
N ARG A 18 -6.11 0.18 -14.95
CA ARG A 18 -6.59 -1.12 -15.45
C ARG A 18 -5.84 -1.60 -16.69
N THR A 19 -5.32 -0.68 -17.51
CA THR A 19 -4.68 -0.99 -18.81
C THR A 19 -3.24 -0.49 -18.94
N ALA A 20 -2.82 0.45 -18.09
CA ALA A 20 -1.47 1.01 -18.07
C ALA A 20 -1.02 1.27 -16.64
N PRO A 21 0.29 1.16 -16.34
CA PRO A 21 0.81 1.45 -15.01
C PRO A 21 0.82 2.96 -14.71
N PRO A 22 0.89 3.35 -13.42
CA PRO A 22 1.24 4.72 -13.06
C PRO A 22 2.59 5.15 -13.61
N ASN A 23 2.76 6.46 -13.80
CA ASN A 23 4.06 7.00 -14.22
C ASN A 23 5.13 6.82 -13.12
N GLU A 24 6.40 6.91 -13.52
CA GLU A 24 7.54 6.67 -12.63
C GLU A 24 7.57 7.61 -11.42
N LYS A 25 7.13 8.88 -11.59
CA LYS A 25 7.08 9.85 -10.48
C LYS A 25 6.11 9.39 -9.39
N ALA A 26 4.94 8.86 -9.76
CA ALA A 26 3.97 8.33 -8.82
C ALA A 26 4.51 7.09 -8.09
N LEU A 27 5.15 6.17 -8.81
CA LEU A 27 5.76 4.98 -8.20
C LEU A 27 6.90 5.35 -7.24
N ASN A 28 7.73 6.32 -7.60
CA ASN A 28 8.82 6.79 -6.76
C ASN A 28 8.31 7.50 -5.50
N ALA A 29 7.22 8.26 -5.60
CA ALA A 29 6.60 8.88 -4.43
C ALA A 29 6.15 7.83 -3.39
N VAL A 30 5.57 6.71 -3.83
CA VAL A 30 5.18 5.61 -2.93
C VAL A 30 6.41 4.96 -2.29
N ARG A 31 7.49 4.71 -3.06
CA ARG A 31 8.74 4.15 -2.52
C ARG A 31 9.36 5.06 -1.45
N SER A 32 9.49 6.35 -1.74
CA SER A 32 10.03 7.32 -0.78
C SER A 32 9.17 7.44 0.48
N TRP A 33 7.85 7.31 0.36
CA TRP A 33 6.96 7.27 1.52
C TRP A 33 7.23 6.04 2.40
N ILE A 34 7.37 4.85 1.79
CA ILE A 34 7.67 3.60 2.51
C ILE A 34 9.04 3.71 3.19
N ASP A 35 10.07 4.14 2.47
CA ASP A 35 11.43 4.28 3.00
C ASP A 35 11.47 5.23 4.21
N CYS A 36 10.72 6.34 4.12
CA CYS A 36 10.55 7.27 5.24
C CYS A 36 9.85 6.58 6.43
N GLY A 37 8.77 5.85 6.17
CA GLY A 37 8.05 5.09 7.19
C GLY A 37 8.93 4.07 7.90
N ILE A 38 9.78 3.35 7.17
CA ILE A 38 10.75 2.40 7.75
C ILE A 38 11.78 3.13 8.60
N LYS A 39 12.39 4.19 8.06
CA LYS A 39 13.41 4.99 8.77
C LYS A 39 12.92 5.54 10.11
N HIS A 40 11.63 5.88 10.19
CA HIS A 40 11.01 6.42 11.40
C HIS A 40 10.31 5.35 12.27
N GLY A 41 10.39 4.07 11.91
CA GLY A 41 9.81 2.97 12.68
C GLY A 41 8.28 2.87 12.61
N HIS A 42 7.65 3.53 11.63
CA HIS A 42 6.21 3.43 11.38
C HIS A 42 5.85 2.24 10.51
N VAL A 43 6.74 1.82 9.61
CA VAL A 43 6.61 0.64 8.76
C VAL A 43 7.68 -0.36 9.15
N LYS A 44 7.32 -1.64 9.30
CA LYS A 44 8.30 -2.69 9.60
C LYS A 44 9.15 -3.00 8.36
N GLU A 45 10.40 -3.42 8.57
CA GLU A 45 11.30 -3.80 7.47
C GLU A 45 10.79 -5.03 6.69
N ASP A 46 10.04 -5.91 7.35
CA ASP A 46 9.43 -7.13 6.79
C ASP A 46 7.97 -6.90 6.31
N TYR A 47 7.62 -5.67 5.96
CA TYR A 47 6.30 -5.36 5.42
C TYR A 47 6.02 -6.14 4.12
N TYR A 48 4.75 -6.39 3.86
CA TYR A 48 4.28 -6.95 2.60
C TYR A 48 3.23 -6.03 1.98
N ILE A 49 3.15 -6.04 0.66
CA ILE A 49 2.17 -5.27 -0.09
C ILE A 49 1.06 -6.22 -0.54
N ILE A 50 -0.18 -5.87 -0.21
CA ILE A 50 -1.38 -6.48 -0.76
C ILE A 50 -2.13 -5.46 -1.60
N THR A 51 -2.69 -5.89 -2.73
CA THR A 51 -3.58 -5.02 -3.50
C THR A 51 -4.94 -4.90 -2.79
N HIS A 52 -5.66 -3.80 -3.03
CA HIS A 52 -7.02 -3.64 -2.48
C HIS A 52 -7.94 -4.83 -2.82
N ARG A 53 -7.78 -5.47 -3.99
CA ARG A 53 -8.54 -6.68 -4.36
C ARG A 53 -8.16 -7.93 -3.57
N GLN A 54 -6.92 -8.02 -3.10
CA GLN A 54 -6.44 -9.14 -2.27
C GLN A 54 -6.64 -8.89 -0.77
N SER A 55 -7.04 -7.69 -0.37
CA SER A 55 -7.15 -7.28 1.04
C SER A 55 -8.39 -7.79 1.76
N GLN A 56 -9.02 -8.86 1.27
CA GLN A 56 -10.05 -9.56 2.02
C GLN A 56 -9.36 -10.44 3.06
N ARG A 57 -9.47 -10.06 4.34
CA ARG A 57 -8.90 -10.85 5.44
C ARG A 57 -9.73 -12.14 5.60
N PRO A 58 -9.13 -13.34 5.55
CA PRO A 58 -9.87 -14.58 5.78
C PRO A 58 -10.60 -14.54 7.13
N GLY A 59 -11.91 -14.78 7.13
CA GLY A 59 -12.75 -14.77 8.34
C GLY A 59 -13.41 -13.44 8.69
N TYR A 60 -13.19 -12.38 7.91
CA TYR A 60 -13.95 -11.13 8.00
C TYR A 60 -15.11 -11.19 6.97
N THR A 61 -16.36 -11.18 7.44
CA THR A 61 -17.60 -11.13 6.61
C THR A 61 -18.04 -9.71 6.35
#